data_AF-A0A8K0HYT9-F1
#
_entry.id   AF-A0A8K0HYT9-F1
#
_cell.length_a   1.000
_cell.length_b   1.000
_cell.length_c   1.000
_cell.angle_alpha   90.00
_cell.angle_beta   90.00
_cell.angle_gamma   90.00
#
_symmetry.space_group_name_H-M   'P 1'
#
loop_
_entity.id
_entity.type
_entity.pdbx_description
1 polymer ?
#
loop_
_entity_poly.entity_id
_entity_poly.type
_entity_poly.pdbx_seq_one_letter_code
_entity_poly.pdbx_strand_id
1 'polypeptide(L)'
;MIAAASNAIYANGAACGRRYSVRCTGATNAGVPQPCKGTSVVVTIVDLCPSPGCQATLDLSQEAFAAIADLNAGKIKIDYTQV
;
A
#
# COMPACT_ATOMS: atom_id res chain seq x y z
N MET A 1 -3.26 -5.06 -10.07
CA MET A 1 -2.15 -5.23 -9.09
C MET A 1 -2.74 -5.69 -7.76
N ILE A 2 -1.90 -6.14 -6.82
CA ILE A 2 -2.34 -6.77 -5.57
C ILE A 2 -1.70 -6.11 -4.35
N ALA A 3 -2.31 -6.32 -3.18
CA ALA A 3 -1.78 -5.91 -1.88
C ALA A 3 -2.18 -6.89 -0.77
N ALA A 4 -1.36 -6.94 0.29
CA ALA A 4 -1.73 -7.54 1.57
C ALA A 4 -2.29 -6.46 2.50
N ALA A 5 -3.35 -6.76 3.24
CA ALA A 5 -4.01 -5.81 4.13
C ALA A 5 -3.58 -5.98 5.58
N SER A 6 -3.43 -4.89 6.33
CA SER A 6 -3.30 -4.97 7.79
C SER A 6 -4.51 -5.65 8.44
N ASN A 7 -4.37 -6.17 9.66
CA ASN A 7 -5.48 -6.79 10.42
C ASN A 7 -6.77 -5.95 10.44
N ALA A 8 -6.64 -4.62 10.56
CA ALA A 8 -7.78 -3.70 10.60
C ALA A 8 -8.58 -3.65 9.27
N ILE A 9 -7.92 -3.88 8.14
CA ILE A 9 -8.55 -3.91 6.81
C ILE A 9 -8.93 -5.35 6.43
N TYR A 10 -8.03 -6.31 6.66
CA TYR A 10 -8.19 -7.70 6.23
C TYR A 10 -9.48 -8.34 6.74
N ALA A 11 -9.91 -7.96 7.95
CA ALA A 11 -11.19 -8.34 8.55
C ALA A 11 -11.45 -9.86 8.50
N ASN A 12 -10.46 -10.64 8.97
CA ASN A 12 -10.49 -12.11 8.96
C ASN A 12 -10.79 -12.71 7.57
N GLY A 13 -10.26 -12.09 6.50
CA GLY A 13 -10.43 -12.53 5.12
C GLY A 13 -11.62 -11.91 4.38
N ALA A 14 -12.51 -11.20 5.08
CA ALA A 14 -13.66 -10.54 4.46
C ALA A 14 -13.28 -9.40 3.49
N ALA A 15 -12.02 -8.97 3.51
CA ALA A 15 -11.49 -8.00 2.54
C ALA A 15 -10.90 -8.63 1.28
N CYS A 16 -10.66 -9.94 1.23
CA CYS A 16 -10.15 -10.59 0.03
C CYS A 16 -11.07 -10.31 -1.18
N GLY A 17 -10.49 -9.91 -2.30
CA GLY A 17 -11.22 -9.50 -3.49
C GLY A 17 -11.72 -8.04 -3.49
N ARG A 18 -11.71 -7.33 -2.35
CA ARG A 18 -11.98 -5.88 -2.33
C ARG A 18 -10.88 -5.13 -3.05
N ARG A 19 -11.27 -4.04 -3.70
CA ARG A 19 -10.37 -3.19 -4.48
C ARG A 19 -10.22 -1.83 -3.83
N TYR A 20 -9.01 -1.29 -3.89
CA TYR A 20 -8.69 0.03 -3.35
C TYR A 20 -7.91 0.85 -4.36
N SER A 21 -8.33 2.10 -4.57
CA SER A 21 -7.51 3.13 -5.21
C SER A 21 -6.55 3.69 -4.16
N VAL A 22 -5.25 3.63 -4.43
CA VAL A 22 -4.16 4.03 -3.51
C VAL A 22 -3.31 5.11 -4.16
N ARG A 23 -2.96 6.14 -3.38
CA ARG A 23 -2.14 7.27 -3.83
C ARG A 23 -1.06 7.58 -2.81
N CYS A 24 0.17 7.83 -3.27
CA CYS A 24 1.26 8.32 -2.41
C CYS A 24 1.01 9.77 -2.01
N THR A 25 1.18 10.09 -0.72
CA THR A 25 1.02 11.44 -0.16
C THR A 25 2.28 12.01 0.49
N GLY A 26 3.31 11.19 0.71
CA GLY A 26 4.62 11.69 1.15
C GLY A 26 5.58 10.62 1.65
N ALA A 27 6.75 11.08 2.07
CA ALA A 27 7.81 10.24 2.63
C ALA A 27 7.54 9.81 4.07
N THR A 28 8.19 8.71 4.48
CA THR A 28 8.34 8.32 5.88
C THR A 28 9.80 8.32 6.35
N ASN A 29 10.77 8.60 5.48
CA ASN A 29 12.19 8.66 5.80
C ASN A 29 12.89 9.83 5.09
N ALA A 30 14.13 10.11 5.51
CA ALA A 30 14.94 11.19 4.97
C ALA A 30 15.77 10.81 3.72
N GLY A 31 15.89 9.52 3.39
CA GLY A 31 16.68 9.05 2.25
C GLY A 31 16.01 9.36 0.90
N VAL A 32 14.67 9.35 0.87
CA VAL A 32 13.88 9.71 -0.31
C VAL A 32 12.81 10.73 0.10
N PRO A 33 13.15 12.04 0.11
CA PRO A 33 12.26 13.09 0.63
C PRO A 33 11.03 13.36 -0.26
N GLN A 34 11.09 13.02 -1.55
CA GLN A 34 10.00 13.21 -2.52
C GLN A 34 9.70 11.92 -3.28
N PRO A 35 9.12 10.90 -2.62
CA PRO A 35 8.97 9.57 -3.22
C PRO A 35 7.80 9.49 -4.20
N CYS A 36 6.81 10.38 -4.12
CA CYS A 36 5.55 10.23 -4.84
C CYS A 36 5.64 10.62 -6.32
N LYS A 37 5.03 9.81 -7.20
CA LYS A 37 4.98 10.05 -8.65
C LYS A 37 3.75 10.85 -9.11
N GLY A 38 2.85 11.20 -8.20
CA GLY A 38 1.63 11.97 -8.50
C GLY A 38 0.46 11.15 -9.08
N THR A 39 0.66 9.86 -9.30
CA THR A 39 -0.31 8.90 -9.82
C THR A 39 -1.00 8.10 -8.71
N SER A 40 -2.07 7.39 -9.08
CA SER A 40 -2.78 6.42 -8.22
C SER A 40 -2.78 5.03 -8.85
N VAL A 41 -2.96 4.01 -8.01
CA VAL A 41 -3.03 2.62 -8.44
C VAL A 41 -4.23 1.91 -7.84
N VAL A 42 -4.91 1.05 -8.61
CA VAL A 42 -5.96 0.17 -8.07
C VAL A 42 -5.36 -1.21 -7.76
N VAL A 43 -5.48 -1.61 -6.50
CA VAL A 43 -5.02 -2.93 -6.01
C VAL A 43 -6.19 -3.77 -5.52
N THR A 44 -6.05 -5.09 -5.63
CA THR A 44 -6.98 -6.07 -5.02
C THR A 44 -6.33 -6.65 -3.78
N ILE A 45 -7.07 -6.75 -2.69
CA ILE A 45 -6.58 -7.43 -1.48
C ILE A 45 -6.61 -8.93 -1.71
N VAL A 46 -5.46 -9.59 -1.55
CA VAL A 46 -5.32 -11.05 -1.74
C VAL A 46 -4.61 -11.74 -0.59
N ASP A 47 -4.09 -10.98 0.38
CA ASP A 47 -3.30 -11.52 1.48
C ASP A 47 -3.42 -10.67 2.76
N LEU A 48 -2.91 -11.20 3.87
CA LEU A 48 -2.82 -10.55 5.17
C LEU A 48 -1.38 -10.07 5.42
N CYS A 49 -1.25 -8.85 5.95
CA CYS A 49 -0.02 -8.28 6.51
C CYS A 49 -0.14 -8.31 8.05
N PRO A 50 0.31 -9.39 8.72
CA PRO A 50 0.12 -9.55 10.17
C PRO A 50 1.23 -8.87 10.98
N SER A 51 0.84 -8.17 12.04
CA SER A 51 1.78 -7.66 13.07
C SER A 51 2.31 -8.82 13.93
N PRO A 52 3.58 -8.82 14.37
CA PRO A 52 4.59 -7.75 14.20
C PRO A 52 5.41 -7.85 12.91
N GLY A 53 5.25 -8.93 12.13
CA GLY A 53 6.06 -9.19 10.92
C GLY A 53 5.85 -8.19 9.79
N CYS A 54 4.68 -7.57 9.72
CA CYS A 54 4.35 -6.54 8.75
C CYS A 54 3.65 -5.35 9.45
N GLN A 55 4.17 -4.14 9.20
CA GLN A 55 3.74 -2.89 9.87
C GLN A 55 3.21 -1.85 8.87
N ALA A 56 2.62 -2.32 7.77
CA ALA A 56 2.01 -1.50 6.74
C ALA A 56 0.48 -1.50 6.88
N THR A 57 -0.19 -0.42 6.47
CA THR A 57 -1.65 -0.39 6.34
C THR A 57 -2.10 -1.28 5.17
N LEU A 58 -1.41 -1.12 4.03
CA LEU A 58 -1.47 -1.95 2.84
C LEU A 58 -0.03 -2.23 2.42
N ASP A 59 0.34 -3.50 2.27
CA ASP A 59 1.62 -3.92 1.71
C ASP A 59 1.44 -4.17 0.22
N LEU A 60 1.97 -3.27 -0.61
CA LEU A 60 1.72 -3.28 -2.04
C LEU A 60 2.70 -4.22 -2.74
N SER A 61 2.22 -4.94 -3.76
CA SER A 61 3.13 -5.56 -4.74
C SER A 61 4.14 -4.55 -5.28
N GLN A 62 5.34 -5.02 -5.63
CA GLN A 62 6.42 -4.14 -6.12
C GLN A 62 5.95 -3.30 -7.32
N GLU A 63 5.16 -3.88 -8.22
CA GLU A 63 4.58 -3.19 -9.38
C GLU A 63 3.60 -2.08 -8.96
N ALA A 64 2.74 -2.34 -7.97
CA ALA A 64 1.82 -1.33 -7.43
C ALA A 64 2.57 -0.19 -6.74
N PHE A 65 3.59 -0.51 -5.94
CA PHE A 65 4.39 0.50 -5.28
C PHE A 65 5.11 1.38 -6.31
N ALA A 66 5.78 0.75 -7.29
CA ALA A 66 6.49 1.44 -8.36
C ALA A 66 5.57 2.32 -9.21
N ALA A 67 4.28 2.00 -9.30
CA ALA A 67 3.31 2.82 -10.02
C ALA A 67 3.04 4.18 -9.34
N ILE A 68 3.20 4.29 -8.01
CA ILE A 68 2.87 5.50 -7.25
C ILE A 68 4.06 6.17 -6.56
N ALA A 69 5.18 5.46 -6.39
CA ALA A 69 6.35 5.97 -5.69
C ALA A 69 7.70 5.38 -6.15
N ASP A 70 8.79 6.01 -5.72
CA ASP A 70 10.16 5.51 -5.83
C ASP A 70 10.37 4.30 -4.88
N LEU A 71 10.77 3.16 -5.44
CA LEU A 71 11.02 1.92 -4.69
C LEU A 71 12.08 2.07 -3.59
N ASN A 72 13.04 2.97 -3.76
CA ASN A 72 14.07 3.23 -2.75
C ASN A 72 13.50 3.83 -1.46
N ALA A 73 12.28 4.37 -1.50
CA ALA A 73 11.62 4.87 -0.31
C ALA A 73 11.29 3.74 0.68
N GLY A 74 10.96 2.54 0.19
CA GLY A 74 10.58 1.35 0.98
C GLY A 74 9.25 1.48 1.74
N LYS A 75 8.93 2.65 2.30
CA LYS A 75 7.69 2.98 2.98
C LYS A 75 7.30 4.42 2.64
N ILE A 76 6.00 4.64 2.46
CA ILE A 76 5.41 5.93 2.09
C ILE A 76 4.11 6.15 2.88
N LYS A 77 3.70 7.41 2.98
CA LYS A 77 2.34 7.77 3.40
C LYS A 77 1.42 7.61 2.19
N ILE A 78 0.22 7.09 2.43
CA ILE A 78 -0.78 6.86 1.39
C ILE A 78 -2.14 7.37 1.82
N ASP A 79 -2.92 7.80 0.83
CA ASP A 79 -4.38 7.80 0.90
C ASP A 79 -4.91 6.57 0.16
N TYR A 80 -6.01 6.00 0.64
CA TYR A 80 -6.67 4.88 -0.01
C TYR A 80 -8.18 4.93 0.16
N THR A 81 -8.90 4.54 -0.89
CA THR A 81 -10.38 4.49 -0.92
C THR A 81 -10.83 3.21 -1.60
N GLN A 82 -11.87 2.56 -1.05
CA GLN A 82 -12.45 1.37 -1.67
C GLN A 82 -13.18 1.78 -2.97
N VAL A 83 -13.05 0.97 -4.03
CA VAL A 83 -13.68 1.17 -5.35
C VAL A 83 -14.50 -0.02 -5.79
#